data_AF-A0A743PHQ8-F1
#
_entry.id   AF-A0A743PHQ8-F1
#
_cell.length_a   1.000
_cell.length_b   1.000
_cell.length_c   1.000
_cell.angle_alpha   90.00
_cell.angle_beta   90.00
_cell.angle_gamma   90.00
#
_symmetry.space_group_name_H-M   'P 1'
#
loop_
_entity.id
_entity.type
_entity.pdbx_description
1 polymer ?
#
loop_
_entity_poly.entity_id
_entity_poly.type
_entity_poly.pdbx_seq_one_letter_code
_entity_poly.pdbx_strand_id
1 'polypeptide(L)'
;MTINYYLKNILWGLFSTSVFICGWIKDQEDFLSKPLFYILVINSFLYPFSRYANEYILSKIIKPCFFEKDFFKENPNIYKLEAIYFCINYILAIPLGLLGIIISIKNMR
;
A
#
# COMPACT_ATOMS: atom_id res chain seq x y z
N MET A 1 -0.94 4.88 13.88
CA MET A 1 -0.43 3.61 13.28
C MET A 1 0.50 2.92 14.27
N THR A 2 0.40 1.60 14.47
CA THR A 2 1.35 0.87 15.33
C THR A 2 2.54 0.33 14.52
N ILE A 3 3.68 0.10 15.16
CA ILE A 3 4.86 -0.49 14.51
C ILE A 3 4.52 -1.88 13.95
N ASN A 4 3.76 -2.69 14.69
CA ASN A 4 3.32 -4.01 14.24
C ASN A 4 2.49 -3.94 12.94
N TYR A 5 1.62 -2.93 12.80
CA TYR A 5 0.85 -2.73 11.56
C TYR A 5 1.78 -2.40 10.39
N TYR A 6 2.77 -1.54 10.61
CA TYR A 6 3.74 -1.17 9.57
C TYR A 6 4.52 -2.40 9.09
N LEU A 7 5.11 -3.17 10.02
CA LEU A 7 5.89 -4.37 9.70
C LEU A 7 5.06 -5.46 9.01
N LYS A 8 3.77 -5.58 9.34
CA LYS A 8 2.87 -6.52 8.66
C LYS A 8 2.59 -6.11 7.20
N ASN A 9 2.52 -4.82 6.92
CA ASN A 9 2.10 -4.31 5.61
C ASN A 9 3.25 -3.94 4.68
N ILE A 10 4.46 -3.72 5.20
CA ILE A 10 5.63 -3.38 4.38
C ILE A 10 5.98 -4.49 3.39
N LEU A 11 5.70 -5.76 3.74
CA LEU A 11 5.90 -6.91 2.86
C LEU A 11 5.12 -6.78 1.54
N TRP A 12 3.90 -6.23 1.59
CA TRP A 12 3.10 -6.00 0.38
C TRP A 12 3.68 -4.89 -0.51
N GLY A 13 4.25 -3.85 0.10
CA GLY A 13 4.99 -2.80 -0.61
C GLY A 13 6.23 -3.38 -1.31
N LEU A 14 7.04 -4.14 -0.58
CA LEU A 14 8.27 -4.77 -1.09
C LEU A 14 7.97 -5.79 -2.19
N PHE A 15 6.93 -6.60 -2.01
CA PHE A 15 6.47 -7.57 -3.02
C PHE A 15 6.07 -6.85 -4.31
N SER A 16 5.25 -5.80 -4.21
CA SER A 16 4.80 -5.02 -5.37
C SER A 16 5.98 -4.37 -6.10
N THR A 17 6.89 -3.73 -5.37
CA THR A 17 8.13 -3.16 -5.92
C THR A 17 8.98 -4.20 -6.64
N SER A 18 9.13 -5.38 -6.06
CA SER A 18 9.90 -6.47 -6.67
C SER A 18 9.29 -6.95 -7.99
N VAL A 19 7.96 -7.07 -8.06
CA VAL A 19 7.26 -7.43 -9.29
C VAL A 19 7.52 -6.39 -10.40
N PHE A 20 7.40 -5.10 -10.09
CA PHE A 20 7.66 -4.03 -11.05
C PHE A 20 9.12 -4.00 -11.51
N ILE A 21 10.08 -4.14 -10.59
CA ILE A 21 11.51 -4.17 -10.92
C ILE A 21 11.82 -5.36 -11.83
N CYS A 22 11.34 -6.56 -11.49
CA CYS A 22 11.56 -7.78 -12.30
C CYS A 22 10.94 -7.68 -13.70
N GLY A 23 9.80 -6.98 -13.84
CA GLY A 23 9.19 -6.70 -15.13
C GLY A 23 10.06 -5.77 -15.97
N TRP A 24 10.50 -4.64 -15.40
CA TRP A 24 11.21 -3.61 -16.16
C TRP A 24 12.69 -3.87 -16.40
N ILE A 25 13.38 -4.60 -15.52
CA ILE A 25 14.80 -4.96 -15.72
C ILE A 25 14.99 -5.78 -16.99
N LYS A 26 14.01 -6.62 -17.36
CA LYS A 26 14.09 -7.42 -18.59
C LYS A 26 14.05 -6.59 -19.85
N ASP A 27 13.40 -5.43 -19.81
CA ASP A 27 13.18 -4.57 -20.97
C ASP A 27 14.18 -3.41 -21.05
N GLN A 28 14.96 -3.13 -19.99
CA GLN A 28 15.81 -1.93 -19.90
C GLN A 28 17.13 -2.21 -19.17
N GLU A 29 18.24 -2.20 -19.92
CA GLU A 29 19.59 -2.48 -19.40
C GLU A 29 20.03 -1.51 -18.27
N ASP A 30 19.53 -0.27 -18.27
CA ASP A 30 19.88 0.77 -17.28
C ASP A 30 18.75 1.11 -16.29
N PHE A 31 17.78 0.22 -16.06
CA PHE A 31 16.62 0.54 -15.22
C PHE A 31 16.97 1.06 -13.82
N LEU A 32 18.04 0.53 -13.21
CA LEU A 32 18.44 0.85 -11.84
C LEU A 32 18.92 2.30 -11.65
N SER A 33 19.40 2.95 -12.72
CA SER A 33 19.83 4.35 -12.66
C SER A 33 18.69 5.34 -12.92
N LYS A 34 17.50 4.85 -13.29
CA LYS A 34 16.38 5.70 -13.66
C LYS A 34 15.64 6.24 -12.44
N PRO A 35 15.12 7.49 -12.50
CA PRO A 35 14.25 8.06 -11.47
C PRO A 35 13.09 7.15 -11.06
N LEU A 36 12.55 6.37 -12.00
CA LEU A 36 11.47 5.43 -11.76
C LEU A 36 11.82 4.39 -10.68
N PHE A 37 13.05 3.87 -10.67
CA PHE A 37 13.50 2.91 -9.67
C PHE A 37 13.40 3.50 -8.25
N TYR A 38 13.89 4.72 -8.07
CA TYR A 38 13.81 5.42 -6.78
C TYR A 38 12.36 5.68 -6.36
N ILE A 39 11.47 6.01 -7.29
CA ILE A 39 10.04 6.16 -7.02
C ILE A 39 9.42 4.85 -6.53
N LEU A 40 9.73 3.71 -7.17
CA LEU A 40 9.24 2.39 -6.74
C LEU A 40 9.74 2.00 -5.36
N VAL A 41 10.99 2.34 -5.04
CA VAL A 41 11.56 2.12 -3.70
C VAL A 41 10.83 2.99 -2.66
N ILE A 42 10.62 4.28 -2.94
CA ILE A 42 9.88 5.19 -2.06
C ILE A 42 8.44 4.70 -1.85
N ASN A 43 7.76 4.27 -2.91
CA ASN A 43 6.41 3.69 -2.83
C ASN A 43 6.36 2.48 -1.90
N SER A 44 7.40 1.63 -1.90
CA SER A 44 7.48 0.49 -0.98
C SER A 44 7.38 0.94 0.48
N PHE A 45 8.16 1.94 0.87
CA PHE A 45 8.19 2.43 2.25
C PHE A 45 6.96 3.25 2.64
N LEU A 46 6.36 3.95 1.69
CA LEU A 46 5.13 4.72 1.91
C LEU A 46 3.86 3.87 1.86
N TYR A 47 3.93 2.66 1.29
CA TYR A 47 2.78 1.77 1.14
C TYR A 47 2.00 1.52 2.45
N PRO A 48 2.63 1.17 3.59
CA PRO A 48 1.90 0.95 4.83
C PRO A 48 1.14 2.19 5.31
N PHE A 49 1.71 3.39 5.08
CA PHE A 49 1.05 4.65 5.43
C PHE A 49 -0.13 4.95 4.49
N SER A 50 0.03 4.68 3.18
CA SER A 50 -1.04 4.83 2.19
C SER A 50 -2.23 3.93 2.52
N ARG A 51 -1.95 2.66 2.84
CA ARG A 51 -2.97 1.71 3.30
C ARG A 51 -3.66 2.21 4.58
N TYR A 52 -2.88 2.65 5.56
CA TYR A 52 -3.42 3.20 6.81
C TYR A 52 -4.30 4.43 6.58
N ALA A 53 -3.90 5.34 5.70
CA ALA A 53 -4.70 6.50 5.30
C ALA A 53 -6.04 6.08 4.69
N ASN A 54 -6.03 5.15 3.75
CA ASN A 54 -7.25 4.67 3.12
C ASN A 54 -8.17 3.94 4.11
N GLU A 55 -7.63 3.07 4.97
CA GLU A 55 -8.41 2.44 6.05
C GLU A 55 -9.01 3.49 7.00
N TYR A 56 -8.25 4.53 7.35
CA TYR A 56 -8.73 5.62 8.19
C TYR A 56 -9.82 6.46 7.53
N ILE A 57 -9.70 6.77 6.23
CA ILE A 57 -10.74 7.50 5.48
C ILE A 57 -11.98 6.63 5.33
N LEU A 58 -11.82 5.38 4.90
CA LEU A 58 -12.93 4.45 4.65
C LEU A 58 -13.68 4.11 5.92
N SER A 59 -13.00 3.97 7.07
CA SER A 59 -13.66 3.76 8.37
C SER A 59 -14.54 4.93 8.82
N LYS A 60 -14.37 6.14 8.26
CA LYS A 60 -15.28 7.27 8.49
C LYS A 60 -16.52 7.27 7.60
N ILE A 61 -16.47 6.53 6.49
CA ILE A 61 -17.52 6.54 5.45
C ILE A 61 -18.34 5.25 5.49
N ILE A 62 -17.68 4.12 5.73
CA ILE A 62 -18.25 2.76 5.66
C ILE A 62 -18.26 2.16 7.06
N LYS A 63 -19.25 1.29 7.34
CA LYS A 63 -19.27 0.50 8.58
C LYS A 63 -17.96 -0.31 8.72
N PRO A 64 -17.43 -0.44 9.94
CA PRO A 64 -16.11 -1.04 10.21
C PRO A 64 -15.95 -2.50 9.76
N CYS A 65 -17.05 -3.22 9.50
CA CYS A 65 -17.04 -4.62 9.03
C CYS A 65 -16.35 -4.85 7.68
N PHE A 66 -16.11 -3.80 6.86
CA PHE A 66 -15.50 -3.98 5.54
C PHE A 66 -14.04 -4.46 5.58
N PHE A 67 -13.32 -4.17 6.67
CA PHE A 67 -11.91 -4.57 6.84
C PHE A 67 -11.74 -5.78 7.77
N GLU A 68 -12.83 -6.39 8.23
CA GLU A 68 -12.76 -7.60 9.04
C GLU A 68 -12.28 -8.78 8.19
N LYS A 69 -11.41 -9.60 8.80
CA LYS A 69 -10.66 -10.69 8.17
C LYS A 69 -11.56 -11.74 7.50
N ASP A 70 -12.83 -11.77 7.88
CA ASP A 70 -13.83 -12.75 7.45
C ASP A 70 -14.68 -12.24 6.27
N PHE A 71 -14.80 -10.92 6.08
CA PHE A 71 -15.58 -10.34 4.97
C PHE A 71 -15.01 -10.73 3.59
N PHE A 72 -13.68 -10.84 3.49
CA PHE A 72 -12.96 -11.22 2.27
C PHE A 72 -12.95 -12.74 2.02
N LYS A 73 -13.09 -13.57 3.07
CA LYS A 73 -13.11 -15.04 2.93
C LYS A 73 -14.44 -15.58 2.46
N GLU A 74 -15.55 -14.93 2.82
CA GLU A 74 -16.90 -15.40 2.50
C GLU A 74 -17.30 -15.15 1.04
N ASN A 75 -16.58 -14.29 0.31
CA ASN A 75 -16.97 -13.87 -1.04
C ASN A 75 -15.78 -13.94 -2.04
N PRO A 76 -15.67 -14.99 -2.86
CA PRO A 76 -14.50 -15.22 -3.72
C PRO A 76 -14.31 -14.18 -4.83
N ASN A 77 -15.34 -13.44 -5.22
CA ASN A 77 -15.19 -12.30 -6.15
C ASN A 77 -14.44 -11.12 -5.51
N ILE A 78 -14.35 -11.05 -4.19
CA ILE A 78 -13.69 -9.95 -3.47
C ILE A 78 -12.17 -10.05 -3.54
N TYR A 79 -11.57 -11.24 -3.78
CA TYR A 79 -10.12 -11.35 -3.96
C TYR A 79 -9.58 -10.47 -5.10
N LYS A 80 -10.34 -10.30 -6.18
CA LYS A 80 -9.98 -9.38 -7.28
C LYS A 80 -10.03 -7.92 -6.84
N LEU A 81 -11.03 -7.56 -6.04
CA LEU A 81 -11.16 -6.22 -5.46
C LEU A 81 -10.05 -5.93 -4.46
N GLU A 82 -9.63 -6.92 -3.67
CA GLU A 82 -8.51 -6.80 -2.73
C GLU A 82 -7.19 -6.54 -3.46
N ALA A 83 -6.92 -7.28 -4.55
CA ALA A 83 -5.75 -7.04 -5.39
C ALA A 83 -5.76 -5.62 -6.00
N ILE A 84 -6.90 -5.17 -6.53
CA ILE A 84 -7.07 -3.81 -7.06
C ILE A 84 -6.83 -2.78 -5.95
N TYR A 85 -7.37 -3.01 -4.76
CA TYR A 85 -7.17 -2.16 -3.59
C TYR A 85 -5.68 -2.05 -3.22
N PHE A 86 -4.93 -3.15 -3.24
CA PHE A 86 -3.47 -3.13 -3.03
C PHE A 86 -2.75 -2.36 -4.12
N CYS A 87 -3.11 -2.54 -5.40
CA CYS A 87 -2.52 -1.78 -6.50
C CYS A 87 -2.78 -0.28 -6.35
N ILE A 88 -4.00 0.14 -6.01
CA ILE A 88 -4.34 1.55 -5.79
C ILE A 88 -3.51 2.13 -4.64
N ASN A 89 -3.41 1.43 -3.51
CA ASN A 89 -2.59 1.86 -2.37
C ASN A 89 -1.11 2.03 -2.74
N TYR A 90 -0.60 1.19 -3.63
CA TYR A 90 0.79 1.25 -4.08
C TYR A 90 1.03 2.35 -5.11
N ILE A 91 0.17 2.48 -6.12
CA ILE A 91 0.28 3.52 -7.16
C ILE A 91 0.15 4.91 -6.53
N LEU A 92 -0.75 5.07 -5.56
CA LEU A 92 -0.98 6.31 -4.83
C LEU A 92 -0.15 6.40 -3.54
N ALA A 93 0.90 5.58 -3.38
CA ALA A 93 1.65 5.50 -2.13
C ALA A 93 2.27 6.84 -1.72
N ILE A 94 2.73 7.67 -2.66
CA ILE A 94 3.25 9.01 -2.32
C ILE A 94 2.17 9.94 -1.76
N PRO A 95 1.10 10.30 -2.50
CA PRO A 95 0.10 11.24 -1.99
C PRO A 95 -0.63 10.71 -0.76
N LEU A 96 -1.04 9.42 -0.76
CA LEU A 96 -1.75 8.84 0.36
C LEU A 96 -0.82 8.47 1.53
N GLY A 97 0.42 8.10 1.25
CA GLY A 97 1.40 7.79 2.29
C GLY A 97 1.80 9.02 3.10
N LEU A 98 2.00 10.17 2.44
CA LEU A 98 2.22 11.45 3.13
C LEU A 98 1.02 11.81 4.02
N LEU A 99 -0.21 11.65 3.50
CA LEU A 99 -1.43 11.86 4.28
C LEU A 99 -1.52 10.87 5.46
N GLY A 100 -1.13 9.61 5.27
CA GLY A 100 -1.08 8.59 6.31
C GLY A 100 -0.07 8.90 7.42
N ILE A 101 1.09 9.47 7.07
CA ILE A 101 2.07 9.96 8.04
C ILE A 101 1.45 11.07 8.89
N ILE A 102 0.81 12.07 8.26
CA ILE A 102 0.15 13.19 8.97
C ILE A 102 -0.92 12.66 9.93
N ILE A 103 -1.80 11.77 9.47
CA ILE A 103 -2.84 11.15 10.31
C ILE A 103 -2.22 10.36 11.45
N SER A 104 -1.16 9.60 11.18
CA SER A 104 -0.50 8.79 12.21
C SER A 104 0.12 9.65 13.29
N ILE A 105 0.78 10.76 12.95
CA ILE A 105 1.35 11.71 13.91
C ILE A 105 0.22 12.36 14.72
N LYS A 106 -0.86 12.79 14.07
CA LYS A 106 -2.01 13.41 14.73
C LYS A 106 -2.67 12.49 15.76
N ASN A 107 -2.79 11.20 15.45
CA ASN A 107 -3.41 10.22 16.34
C ASN A 107 -2.48 9.73 17.48
N MET A 108 -1.18 10.07 17.46
CA MET A 108 -0.25 9.79 18.56
C MET A 108 -0.20 10.90 19.62
N ARG A 109 -0.65 12.12 19.26
CA ARG A 109 -0.86 13.23 20.20
C ARG A 109 -2.26 13.16 20.80
#